data_AF-A0A920W0D9-F1
#
_entry.id   AF-A0A920W0D9-F1
#
_cell.length_a   1.000
_cell.length_b   1.000
_cell.length_c   1.000
_cell.angle_alpha   90.00
_cell.angle_beta   90.00
_cell.angle_gamma   90.00
#
_symmetry.space_group_name_H-M   'P 1'
#
loop_
_entity.id
_entity.type
_entity.pdbx_description
1 polymer ?
#
loop_
_entity_poly.entity_id
_entity_poly.type
_entity_poly.pdbx_seq_one_letter_code
_entity_poly.pdbx_strand_id
1 'polypeptide(L)'
;MKKAIAFILGHAETKVLFTDREFSSTIKTALEVVENKPIVIDIDDPYFDGGELLGTRTYEDLLKDGDDDYTCFQIEDEWQASLKITHLEQPVIRKVWCITIAVHT
;
A
#
# COMPACT_ATOMS: atom_id res chain seq x y z
N MET A 1 -6.00 -6.04 -20.06
CA MET A 1 -5.01 -5.80 -18.98
C MET A 1 -5.60 -5.07 -17.78
N LYS A 2 -6.19 -3.88 -17.90
CA LYS A 2 -6.68 -3.07 -16.75
C LYS A 2 -7.75 -3.72 -15.85
N LYS A 3 -8.66 -4.52 -16.42
CA LYS A 3 -9.65 -5.30 -15.65
C LYS A 3 -9.03 -6.36 -14.74
N ALA A 4 -7.83 -6.86 -15.08
CA ALA A 4 -7.13 -7.85 -14.26
C ALA A 4 -6.61 -7.21 -12.96
N ILE A 5 -6.12 -5.96 -13.02
CA ILE A 5 -5.66 -5.22 -11.84
C ILE A 5 -6.84 -5.01 -10.88
N ALA A 6 -7.97 -4.51 -11.38
CA ALA A 6 -9.16 -4.33 -10.55
C ALA A 6 -9.67 -5.64 -9.93
N PHE A 7 -9.65 -6.73 -10.71
CA PHE A 7 -10.00 -8.06 -10.21
C PHE A 7 -9.07 -8.51 -9.08
N ILE A 8 -7.75 -8.36 -9.26
CA ILE A 8 -6.76 -8.70 -8.24
C ILE A 8 -6.96 -7.85 -6.98
N LEU A 9 -7.13 -6.54 -7.14
CA LEU A 9 -7.33 -5.63 -6.00
C LEU A 9 -8.57 -5.99 -5.17
N GLY A 10 -9.67 -6.32 -5.85
CA GLY A 10 -10.90 -6.77 -5.22
C GLY A 10 -10.76 -8.14 -4.56
N HIS A 11 -10.18 -9.12 -5.26
CA HIS A 11 -10.02 -10.48 -4.75
C HIS A 11 -9.05 -10.56 -3.56
N ALA A 12 -8.00 -9.73 -3.56
CA ALA A 12 -7.06 -9.63 -2.45
C ALA A 12 -7.61 -8.80 -1.27
N GLU A 13 -8.84 -8.28 -1.36
CA GLU A 13 -9.46 -7.38 -0.37
C GLU A 13 -8.54 -6.21 0.03
N THR A 14 -7.80 -5.68 -0.94
CA THR A 14 -6.70 -4.74 -0.74
C THR A 14 -7.13 -3.57 0.14
N LYS A 15 -6.44 -3.34 1.25
CA LYS A 15 -6.71 -2.20 2.15
C LYS A 15 -5.86 -0.98 1.81
N VAL A 16 -4.62 -1.19 1.39
CA VAL A 16 -3.67 -0.14 1.01
C VAL A 16 -3.02 -0.52 -0.31
N LEU A 17 -2.92 0.45 -1.22
CA LEU A 17 -2.29 0.33 -2.52
C LEU A 17 -1.23 1.41 -2.66
N PHE A 18 0.02 1.00 -2.88
CA PHE A 18 1.09 1.92 -3.26
C PHE A 18 1.10 2.11 -4.77
N THR A 19 1.21 3.36 -5.22
CA THR A 19 1.12 3.72 -6.63
C THR A 19 2.29 4.58 -7.05
N ASP A 20 3.00 4.14 -8.08
CA ASP A 20 3.97 4.98 -8.77
C ASP A 20 3.25 5.90 -9.76
N ARG A 21 3.73 7.15 -9.87
CA ARG A 21 3.24 8.16 -10.81
C ARG A 21 3.28 7.67 -12.25
N GLU A 22 4.25 6.85 -12.63
CA GLU A 22 4.37 6.29 -13.99
C GLU A 22 3.12 5.49 -14.39
N PHE A 23 2.52 4.75 -13.44
CA PHE A 23 1.37 3.90 -13.69
C PHE A 23 0.02 4.53 -13.32
N SER A 24 0.03 5.79 -12.88
CA SER A 24 -1.17 6.54 -12.45
C SER A 24 -2.34 6.40 -13.43
N SER A 25 -2.12 6.56 -14.73
CA SER A 25 -3.18 6.42 -15.74
C SER A 25 -3.83 5.01 -15.78
N THR A 26 -3.05 3.96 -15.52
CA THR A 26 -3.53 2.58 -15.50
C THR A 26 -4.25 2.28 -14.19
N ILE A 27 -3.69 2.71 -13.06
CA ILE A 27 -4.28 2.50 -11.74
C ILE A 27 -5.58 3.29 -11.59
N LYS A 28 -5.64 4.53 -12.09
CA LYS A 28 -6.85 5.36 -12.09
C LYS A 28 -8.03 4.63 -12.73
N THR A 29 -7.82 4.04 -13.91
CA THR A 29 -8.86 3.23 -14.59
C THR A 29 -9.24 1.97 -13.78
N ALA A 30 -8.29 1.34 -13.08
CA ALA A 30 -8.59 0.19 -12.25
C ALA A 30 -9.43 0.59 -11.02
N LEU A 31 -9.09 1.69 -10.37
CA LEU A 31 -9.80 2.23 -9.20
C LEU A 31 -11.23 2.68 -9.52
N GLU A 32 -11.53 3.04 -10.77
CA GLU A 32 -12.89 3.37 -11.21
C GLU A 32 -13.85 2.18 -11.14
N VAL A 33 -13.34 0.96 -11.31
CA VAL A 33 -14.16 -0.27 -11.39
C VAL A 33 -14.06 -1.16 -10.15
N VAL A 34 -13.17 -0.83 -9.20
CA VAL A 34 -13.06 -1.53 -7.93
C VAL A 34 -14.17 -1.04 -6.99
N GLU A 35 -14.98 -1.96 -6.47
CA GLU A 35 -16.07 -1.65 -5.53
C GLU A 35 -15.53 -1.18 -4.17
N ASN A 36 -14.56 -1.92 -3.60
CA ASN A 36 -13.92 -1.59 -2.33
C ASN A 36 -12.59 -0.90 -2.59
N LYS A 37 -12.61 0.43 -2.70
CA LYS A 37 -11.41 1.20 -3.03
C LYS A 37 -10.39 1.13 -1.89
N PRO A 38 -9.14 0.70 -2.15
CA PRO A 38 -8.08 0.75 -1.15
C PRO A 38 -7.70 2.20 -0.84
N ILE A 39 -7.06 2.41 0.31
CA ILE A 39 -6.32 3.64 0.59
C ILE A 39 -5.14 3.68 -0.38
N VAL A 40 -5.05 4.73 -1.19
CA VAL A 40 -3.96 4.91 -2.15
C VAL A 40 -2.88 5.78 -1.51
N ILE A 41 -1.64 5.30 -1.54
CA ILE A 41 -0.44 6.02 -1.11
C ILE A 41 0.46 6.17 -2.32
N ASP A 42 0.66 7.40 -2.76
CA ASP A 42 1.48 7.66 -3.94
C ASP A 42 2.97 7.69 -3.59
N ILE A 43 3.80 7.15 -4.47
CA ILE A 43 5.25 7.31 -4.43
C ILE A 43 5.56 8.50 -5.33
N ASP A 44 5.92 9.64 -4.73
CA ASP A 44 6.26 10.85 -5.46
C ASP A 44 7.75 10.82 -5.84
N ASP A 45 8.08 10.02 -6.86
CA ASP A 45 9.46 9.90 -7.35
C ASP A 45 9.92 11.21 -8.02
N PRO A 46 10.93 11.92 -7.46
CA PRO A 46 11.44 13.16 -8.04
C PRO A 46 12.17 12.96 -9.38
N TYR A 47 12.52 11.73 -9.75
CA TYR A 47 13.20 11.40 -11.01
C TYR A 47 12.25 11.10 -12.16
N PHE A 48 10.94 10.97 -11.89
CA PHE A 48 9.93 10.78 -12.92
C PHE A 48 9.08 12.04 -13.09
N ASP A 49 9.02 12.56 -14.32
CA ASP A 49 8.20 13.71 -14.66
C ASP A 49 6.91 13.26 -15.37
N GLY A 50 5.78 13.84 -14.96
CA GLY A 50 4.44 13.43 -15.39
C GLY A 50 3.72 12.46 -14.44
N GLY A 51 2.61 11.90 -14.91
CA GLY A 51 1.69 11.13 -14.06
C GLY A 51 0.90 11.99 -13.08
N GLU A 52 -0.06 11.37 -12.40
CA GLU A 52 -0.91 12.00 -11.38
C GLU A 52 -0.72 11.30 -10.04
N LEU A 53 -0.73 12.06 -8.95
CA LEU A 53 -0.92 11.51 -7.59
C LEU A 53 -2.41 11.18 -7.43
N LEU A 54 -2.75 9.91 -7.25
CA LEU A 54 -4.12 9.42 -7.23
C LEU A 54 -4.71 9.39 -5.82
N GLY A 55 -3.85 9.21 -4.82
CA GLY A 55 -4.16 9.18 -3.41
C GLY A 55 -4.21 10.57 -2.78
N THR A 56 -4.49 10.57 -1.49
CA THR A 56 -4.54 11.80 -0.68
C THR A 56 -3.27 12.02 0.15
N ARG A 57 -2.32 11.07 0.08
CA ARG A 57 -1.08 11.07 0.86
C ARG A 57 0.03 10.46 0.03
N THR A 58 1.24 10.98 0.18
CA THR A 58 2.43 10.35 -0.38
C THR A 58 3.07 9.40 0.63
N TYR A 59 3.98 8.56 0.15
CA TYR A 59 4.80 7.69 0.98
C TYR A 59 5.64 8.51 1.99
N GLU A 60 6.19 9.65 1.57
CA GLU A 60 6.98 10.55 2.41
C GLU A 60 6.14 11.16 3.52
N ASP A 61 4.86 11.46 3.26
CA ASP A 61 3.93 11.91 4.30
C ASP A 61 3.58 10.78 5.27
N LEU A 62 3.45 9.55 4.77
CA LEU A 62 3.22 8.38 5.63
C LEU A 62 4.42 8.11 6.55
N LEU A 63 5.65 8.28 6.06
CA LEU A 63 6.87 8.12 6.85
C LEU A 63 6.95 9.10 8.03
N LYS A 64 6.47 10.34 7.85
CA LYS A 64 6.44 11.35 8.94
C LYS A 64 5.50 11.00 10.07
N ASP A 65 4.46 10.22 9.79
CA ASP A 65 3.50 9.73 10.78
C ASP A 65 4.02 8.45 11.49
N GLY A 66 5.18 7.92 11.09
CA GLY A 66 5.81 6.75 11.68
C GLY A 66 6.32 6.97 13.11
N ASP A 67 6.42 5.89 13.87
CA ASP A 67 6.97 5.89 15.23
C ASP A 67 8.42 5.39 15.18
N ASP A 68 9.37 6.25 15.54
CA ASP A 68 10.81 5.94 15.56
C ASP A 68 11.16 4.86 16.61
N ASP A 69 10.35 4.72 17.66
CA ASP A 69 10.51 3.71 18.71
C ASP A 69 9.85 2.37 18.33
N TYR A 70 9.20 2.27 17.15
CA TYR A 70 8.57 1.04 16.70
C TYR A 70 9.61 -0.05 16.39
N THR A 71 9.52 -1.16 17.11
CA THR A 71 10.30 -2.37 16.81
C THR A 71 9.46 -3.35 16.01
N CYS A 72 9.90 -3.68 14.80
CA CYS A 72 9.23 -4.66 13.95
C CYS A 72 9.16 -6.02 14.65
N PHE A 73 8.01 -6.69 14.60
CA PHE A 73 7.87 -8.03 15.15
C PHE A 73 8.69 -9.03 14.34
N GLN A 74 9.35 -9.96 15.04
CA GLN A 74 10.00 -11.08 14.38
C GLN A 74 8.95 -11.98 13.73
N ILE A 75 9.08 -12.22 12.44
CA ILE A 75 8.27 -13.19 11.72
C ILE A 75 8.89 -14.56 11.99
N GLU A 76 8.15 -15.45 12.66
CA GLU A 76 8.66 -16.76 13.06
C GLU A 76 8.71 -17.77 11.90
N ASP A 77 7.99 -17.52 10.80
CA ASP A 77 7.89 -18.43 9.65
C ASP A 77 7.52 -17.69 8.35
N GLU A 78 8.11 -18.07 7.22
CA GLU A 78 7.92 -17.41 5.91
C GLU A 78 6.46 -17.49 5.40
N TRP A 79 5.64 -18.42 5.90
CA TRP A 79 4.22 -18.51 5.56
C TRP A 79 3.35 -17.52 6.36
N GLN A 80 3.87 -16.98 7.47
CA GLN A 80 3.25 -15.85 8.20
C GLN A 80 3.43 -14.51 7.45
N ALA A 81 4.31 -14.47 6.44
CA ALA A 81 4.49 -13.32 5.55
C ALA A 81 3.46 -13.27 4.39
N SER A 82 2.35 -13.99 4.52
CA SER A 82 1.21 -13.89 3.60
C SER A 82 0.41 -12.62 3.90
N LEU A 83 0.89 -11.47 3.37
CA LEU A 83 0.15 -10.21 3.16
C LEU A 83 -0.91 -9.89 4.23
N LYS A 84 -0.51 -9.94 5.51
CA LYS A 84 -1.38 -9.56 6.63
C LYS A 84 -1.24 -8.08 6.92
N ILE A 85 -2.13 -7.28 6.33
CA ILE A 85 -2.48 -5.99 6.92
C ILE A 85 -3.35 -6.29 8.14
N THR A 86 -2.72 -6.56 9.29
CA THR A 86 -3.46 -6.75 10.54
C THR A 86 -3.80 -5.38 11.10
N HIS A 87 -5.09 -5.10 11.28
CA HIS A 87 -5.54 -4.01 12.16
C HIS A 87 -5.08 -4.36 13.58
N LEU A 88 -3.96 -3.79 14.02
CA LEU A 88 -3.48 -3.93 15.39
C LEU A 88 -4.05 -2.77 16.21
N GLU A 89 -5.17 -2.99 16.90
CA GLU A 89 -5.55 -2.14 18.03
C GLU A 89 -4.59 -2.44 19.18
N GLN A 90 -3.53 -1.63 19.30
CA GLN A 90 -2.68 -1.65 20.47
C GLN A 90 -3.10 -0.52 21.42
N PRO A 91 -3.25 -0.79 22.73
CA PRO A 91 -3.82 0.16 23.69
C PRO A 91 -3.02 1.46 23.91
N VAL A 92 -1.81 1.58 23.35
CA VAL A 92 -0.87 2.69 23.64
C VAL A 92 -0.38 3.46 22.40
N ILE A 93 -0.47 2.90 21.19
CA ILE A 93 0.15 3.48 19.99
C ILE A 93 -0.88 3.72 18.87
N ARG A 94 -0.96 4.96 18.39
CA ARG A 94 -1.87 5.36 17.32
C ARG A 94 -1.32 4.90 15.97
N LYS A 95 -1.96 3.88 15.39
CA LYS A 95 -1.96 3.49 13.96
C LYS A 95 -0.56 3.33 13.32
N VAL A 96 0.00 2.13 13.39
CA VAL A 96 1.19 1.74 12.61
C VAL A 96 0.78 0.76 11.51
N TRP A 97 1.27 0.98 10.28
CA TRP A 97 1.06 0.08 9.14
C TRP A 97 2.38 -0.63 8.82
N CYS A 98 2.43 -1.95 9.04
CA CYS A 98 3.59 -2.78 8.67
C CYS A 98 3.37 -3.38 7.28
N ILE A 99 4.28 -3.10 6.34
CA ILE A 99 4.26 -3.64 4.97
C ILE A 99 5.55 -4.43 4.77
N THR A 100 5.48 -5.75 4.80
CA THR A 100 6.60 -6.64 4.50
C THR A 100 6.41 -7.20 3.08
N ILE A 101 7.31 -6.87 2.17
CA ILE A 101 7.34 -7.44 0.80
C ILE A 101 8.54 -8.38 0.71
N ALA A 102 8.29 -9.68 0.50
CA ALA A 102 9.31 -10.63 0.11
C ALA A 102 9.08 -11.01 -1.36
N VAL A 103 10.11 -10.83 -2.20
CA VAL A 103 10.14 -11.28 -3.60
C VAL A 103 11.10 -12.46 -3.66
N HIS A 104 10.66 -13.61 -4.17
CA HIS A 104 11.55 -14.74 -4.47
C HIS A 104 11.80 -14.85 -5.98
N THR A 105 13.07 -14.97 -6.36
CA THR A 105 13.55 -15.70 -7.55
C THR A 105 13.70 -17.18 -7.22
#